data_AF-A0A0D6LR01-F1
#
_entry.id   AF-A0A0D6LR01-F1
#
_cell.length_a   1.000
_cell.length_b   1.000
_cell.length_c   1.000
_cell.angle_alpha   90.00
_cell.angle_beta   90.00
_cell.angle_gamma   90.00
#
_symmetry.space_group_name_H-M   'P 1'
#
loop_
_entity.id
_entity.type
_entity.pdbx_description
1 polymer ?
#
loop_
_entity_poly.entity_id
_entity_poly.type
_entity_poly.pdbx_seq_one_letter_code
_entity_poly.pdbx_strand_id
1 'polypeptide(L)'
;MFEGYDGVQLHAAHGYLLSQFMSPSTNKRTDRYGGSMENRFRVIKEIFEGIRKEIPASTGFIVGIKTNSVEFQKDGLTTEDAKTACAMMEQCGFDFVELSGGNFTRLAWAHERESTRRREAYFIELAEKVPP
;
A
#
# COMPACT_ATOMS: atom_id res chain seq x y z
N MET A 1 -17.95 17.65 -11.83
CA MET A 1 -17.02 18.66 -11.26
C MET A 1 -16.57 18.08 -9.94
N PHE A 2 -15.31 17.64 -9.82
CA PHE A 2 -14.77 17.19 -8.53
C PHE A 2 -14.89 18.37 -7.55
N GLU A 3 -15.25 18.12 -6.29
CA GLU A 3 -15.63 19.13 -5.29
C GLU A 3 -14.48 20.06 -4.83
N GLY A 4 -13.61 20.50 -5.76
CA GLY A 4 -12.46 21.37 -5.49
C GLY A 4 -11.19 20.63 -5.08
N TYR A 5 -11.15 19.30 -5.14
CA TYR A 5 -9.94 18.52 -4.86
C TYR A 5 -9.06 18.38 -6.11
N ASP A 6 -7.74 18.51 -5.92
CA ASP A 6 -6.73 18.31 -6.98
C ASP A 6 -6.32 16.83 -7.15
N GLY A 7 -6.79 15.95 -6.27
CA GLY A 7 -6.44 14.54 -6.32
C GLY A 7 -7.12 13.68 -5.27
N VAL A 8 -6.82 12.38 -5.33
CA VAL A 8 -7.25 11.36 -4.37
C VAL A 8 -6.09 10.46 -3.98
N GLN A 9 -6.20 9.82 -2.82
CA GLN A 9 -5.28 8.77 -2.40
C GLN A 9 -6.06 7.48 -2.12
N LEU A 10 -5.61 6.37 -2.72
CA LEU A 10 -6.12 5.04 -2.36
C LEU A 10 -5.51 4.58 -1.04
N HIS A 11 -6.35 4.10 -0.12
CA HIS A 11 -5.89 3.60 1.17
C HIS A 11 -5.71 2.06 1.14
N ALA A 12 -4.47 1.61 0.93
CA ALA A 12 -4.05 0.20 0.91
C ALA A 12 -3.12 -0.17 2.08
N ALA A 13 -3.37 0.42 3.25
CA ALA A 13 -2.57 0.24 4.46
C ALA A 13 -3.46 -0.10 5.67
N HIS A 14 -2.81 -0.37 6.81
CA HIS A 14 -3.43 -0.50 8.14
C HIS A 14 -4.46 -1.62 8.30
N GLY A 15 -4.47 -2.62 7.42
CA GLY A 15 -5.40 -3.75 7.51
C GLY A 15 -6.83 -3.45 7.02
N TYR A 16 -7.08 -2.30 6.39
CA TYR A 16 -8.33 -2.05 5.66
C TYR A 16 -8.43 -2.91 4.39
N LEU A 17 -9.53 -2.79 3.64
CA LEU A 17 -9.87 -3.68 2.52
C LEU A 17 -8.73 -3.91 1.53
N LEU A 18 -8.13 -2.84 0.97
CA LEU A 18 -7.07 -2.99 -0.03
C LEU A 18 -5.78 -3.56 0.58
N SER A 19 -5.49 -3.23 1.84
CA SER A 19 -4.41 -3.86 2.60
C SER A 19 -4.66 -5.36 2.79
N GLN A 20 -5.91 -5.78 2.97
CA GLN A 20 -6.26 -7.19 3.12
C GLN A 20 -6.07 -7.97 1.83
N PHE A 21 -6.34 -7.38 0.67
CA PHE A 21 -6.02 -8.00 -0.63
C PHE A 21 -4.51 -8.14 -0.82
N MET A 22 -3.76 -7.10 -0.45
CA MET A 22 -2.30 -7.09 -0.55
C MET A 22 -1.63 -8.05 0.43
N SER A 23 -2.17 -8.32 1.61
CA SER A 23 -1.48 -9.18 2.56
C SER A 23 -1.70 -10.67 2.29
N PRO A 24 -0.63 -11.49 2.19
CA PRO A 24 -0.77 -12.94 2.10
C PRO A 24 -1.36 -13.55 3.39
N SER A 25 -1.32 -12.85 4.53
CA SER A 25 -1.89 -13.34 5.80
C SER A 25 -3.41 -13.33 5.80
N THR A 26 -4.02 -12.36 5.11
CA THR A 26 -5.49 -12.17 5.06
C THR A 26 -6.08 -12.66 3.74
N ASN A 27 -5.37 -12.50 2.62
CA ASN A 27 -5.84 -12.95 1.32
C ASN A 27 -5.42 -14.40 1.06
N LYS A 28 -6.31 -15.33 1.42
CA LYS A 28 -6.17 -16.77 1.16
C LYS A 28 -6.98 -17.23 -0.07
N ARG A 29 -7.37 -16.31 -0.95
CA ARG A 29 -8.14 -16.63 -2.15
C ARG A 29 -7.29 -17.46 -3.12
N THR A 30 -7.96 -18.33 -3.86
CA THR A 30 -7.35 -19.18 -4.91
C THR A 30 -7.80 -18.77 -6.32
N ASP A 31 -8.58 -17.70 -6.43
CA ASP A 31 -9.02 -17.15 -7.71
C ASP A 31 -8.02 -16.11 -8.23
N ARG A 32 -8.42 -15.37 -9.28
CA ARG A 32 -7.57 -14.36 -9.93
C ARG A 32 -7.18 -13.17 -9.03
N TYR A 33 -7.69 -13.10 -7.81
CA TYR A 33 -7.41 -12.02 -6.85
C TYR A 33 -6.57 -12.47 -5.64
N GLY A 34 -6.08 -13.71 -5.62
CA GLY A 34 -5.22 -14.23 -4.55
C GLY A 34 -4.02 -15.04 -5.06
N GLY A 35 -3.19 -15.49 -4.13
CA GLY A 35 -1.94 -16.19 -4.43
C GLY A 35 -0.79 -15.23 -4.75
N SER A 36 -0.44 -15.10 -6.03
CA SER A 36 0.70 -14.30 -6.46
C SER A 36 0.54 -12.80 -6.12
N MET A 37 1.64 -12.07 -6.06
CA MET A 37 1.61 -10.62 -5.82
C MET A 37 0.78 -9.89 -6.87
N GLU A 38 0.90 -10.29 -8.14
CA GLU A 38 0.14 -9.73 -9.27
C GLU A 38 -1.37 -9.88 -9.10
N ASN A 39 -1.81 -11.06 -8.62
CA ASN A 39 -3.22 -11.30 -8.34
C ASN A 39 -3.71 -10.51 -7.12
N ARG A 40 -2.89 -10.43 -6.07
CA ARG A 40 -3.21 -9.63 -4.86
C ARG A 40 -3.33 -8.14 -5.18
N PHE A 41 -2.45 -7.61 -6.02
CA PHE A 41 -2.46 -6.21 -6.48
C PHE A 41 -3.57 -5.90 -7.49
N ARG A 42 -4.17 -6.92 -8.12
CA ARG A 42 -5.12 -6.75 -9.22
C ARG A 42 -6.28 -5.81 -8.90
N VAL A 43 -6.87 -5.89 -7.71
CA VAL A 43 -7.98 -5.00 -7.32
C VAL A 43 -7.53 -3.54 -7.29
N ILE A 44 -6.33 -3.26 -6.79
CA ILE A 44 -5.78 -1.90 -6.74
C ILE A 44 -5.56 -1.36 -8.15
N LYS A 45 -4.99 -2.20 -9.03
CA LYS A 45 -4.82 -1.87 -10.45
C LYS A 45 -6.16 -1.57 -11.14
N GLU A 46 -7.17 -2.43 -10.97
CA GLU A 46 -8.50 -2.25 -11.56
C GLU A 46 -9.17 -0.96 -11.08
N ILE A 47 -9.01 -0.59 -9.80
CA ILE A 47 -9.50 0.68 -9.26
C ILE A 47 -8.77 1.86 -9.89
N PHE A 48 -7.45 1.82 -9.98
CA PHE A 48 -6.66 2.88 -10.61
C PHE A 48 -7.04 3.07 -12.08
N GLU A 49 -7.15 1.99 -12.84
CA GLU A 49 -7.58 2.03 -14.24
C GLU A 49 -9.00 2.60 -14.39
N GLY A 50 -9.90 2.24 -13.48
CA GLY A 50 -11.24 2.83 -13.40
C GLY A 50 -11.20 4.35 -13.16
N ILE A 51 -10.37 4.81 -12.21
CA ILE A 51 -10.17 6.24 -11.95
C ILE A 51 -9.61 6.94 -13.19
N ARG A 52 -8.57 6.38 -13.83
CA ARG A 52 -7.93 7.01 -15.00
C ARG A 52 -8.81 7.01 -16.25
N LYS A 53 -9.74 6.07 -16.36
CA LYS A 53 -10.75 6.06 -17.42
C LYS A 53 -11.72 7.25 -17.29
N GLU A 54 -12.15 7.56 -16.07
CA GLU A 54 -13.06 8.68 -15.80
C GLU A 54 -12.31 10.02 -15.69
N ILE A 55 -11.06 10.00 -15.22
CA ILE A 55 -10.21 11.16 -14.96
C ILE A 55 -8.83 10.94 -15.61
N PRO A 56 -8.69 11.27 -16.91
CA PRO A 56 -7.42 11.11 -17.61
C PRO A 56 -6.28 11.88 -16.93
N ALA A 57 -5.07 11.34 -16.97
CA ALA A 57 -3.89 11.98 -16.38
C ALA A 57 -3.61 13.38 -16.98
N SER A 58 -4.04 13.64 -18.23
CA SER A 58 -3.91 14.95 -18.89
C SER A 58 -4.70 16.08 -18.20
N THR A 59 -5.61 15.76 -17.27
CA THR A 59 -6.33 16.74 -16.45
C THR A 59 -5.46 17.33 -15.34
N GLY A 60 -4.29 16.74 -15.05
CA GLY A 60 -3.44 17.11 -13.92
C GLY A 60 -3.93 16.59 -12.57
N PHE A 61 -5.00 15.79 -12.54
CA PHE A 61 -5.54 15.23 -11.30
C PHE A 61 -4.64 14.14 -10.71
N ILE A 62 -4.25 14.31 -9.45
CA ILE A 62 -3.29 13.44 -8.75
C ILE A 62 -4.00 12.19 -8.22
N VAL A 63 -3.41 11.02 -8.43
CA VAL A 63 -3.85 9.73 -7.88
C VAL A 63 -2.66 9.07 -7.20
N GLY A 64 -2.65 9.15 -5.87
CA GLY A 64 -1.65 8.50 -5.02
C GLY A 64 -2.15 7.22 -4.36
N ILE A 65 -1.26 6.52 -3.67
CA ILE A 65 -1.61 5.34 -2.88
C ILE A 65 -0.80 5.29 -1.58
N LYS A 66 -1.47 4.95 -0.47
CA LYS A 66 -0.83 4.62 0.81
C LYS A 66 -0.76 3.11 0.98
N THR A 67 0.42 2.56 1.27
CA THR A 67 0.63 1.10 1.42
C THR A 67 1.47 0.74 2.65
N ASN A 68 1.35 -0.50 3.12
CA ASN A 68 2.18 -1.04 4.21
C ASN A 68 3.61 -1.37 3.73
N SER A 69 4.62 -1.03 4.54
CA SER A 69 6.04 -1.34 4.34
C SER A 69 6.43 -2.73 4.85
N VAL A 70 5.71 -3.21 5.86
CA VAL A 70 5.85 -4.54 6.46
C VAL A 70 4.66 -4.81 7.38
N GLU A 71 4.28 -6.08 7.53
CA GLU A 71 3.33 -6.52 8.54
C GLU A 71 4.00 -7.41 9.59
N PHE A 72 3.78 -7.11 10.87
CA PHE A 72 4.42 -7.81 11.99
C PHE A 72 3.70 -9.10 12.42
N GLN A 73 2.90 -9.68 11.53
CA GLN A 73 2.14 -10.90 11.77
C GLN A 73 2.74 -12.06 11.00
N LYS A 74 2.48 -13.28 11.50
CA LYS A 74 2.90 -14.50 10.82
C LYS A 74 2.30 -14.52 9.40
N ASP A 75 3.15 -14.81 8.41
CA ASP A 75 2.78 -14.86 6.98
C ASP A 75 2.23 -13.53 6.44
N GLY A 76 2.60 -12.39 7.06
CA GLY A 76 2.26 -11.05 6.60
C GLY A 76 3.11 -10.57 5.42
N LEU A 77 2.76 -9.38 4.90
CA LEU A 77 3.51 -8.73 3.83
C LEU A 77 4.96 -8.41 4.28
N THR A 78 5.94 -8.86 3.52
CA THR A 78 7.37 -8.64 3.80
C THR A 78 7.90 -7.34 3.20
N THR A 79 9.10 -6.92 3.58
CA THR A 79 9.76 -5.74 2.97
C THR A 79 10.05 -5.95 1.47
N GLU A 80 10.38 -7.18 1.06
CA GLU A 80 10.56 -7.50 -0.37
C GLU A 80 9.23 -7.46 -1.13
N ASP A 81 8.15 -7.97 -0.53
CA ASP A 81 6.80 -7.79 -1.08
C ASP A 81 6.46 -6.29 -1.22
N ALA A 82 6.78 -5.46 -0.21
CA ALA A 82 6.54 -4.02 -0.27
C ALA A 82 7.31 -3.37 -1.42
N LYS A 83 8.57 -3.76 -1.64
CA LYS A 83 9.40 -3.26 -2.75
C LYS A 83 8.80 -3.65 -4.10
N THR A 84 8.40 -4.92 -4.28
CA THR A 84 7.72 -5.37 -5.50
C THR A 84 6.41 -4.63 -5.72
N ALA A 85 5.61 -4.44 -4.66
CA ALA A 85 4.37 -3.68 -4.73
C ALA A 85 4.59 -2.22 -5.15
N CYS A 86 5.63 -1.55 -4.61
CA CYS A 86 5.98 -0.18 -5.00
C CYS A 86 6.35 -0.10 -6.49
N ALA A 87 7.18 -1.02 -6.99
CA ALA A 87 7.53 -1.07 -8.41
C ALA A 87 6.29 -1.30 -9.30
N MET A 88 5.34 -2.12 -8.84
CA MET A 88 4.07 -2.33 -9.56
C MET A 88 3.16 -1.09 -9.54
N MET A 89 3.15 -0.33 -8.43
CA MET A 89 2.39 0.92 -8.32
C MET A 89 2.99 2.00 -9.24
N GLU A 90 4.31 2.12 -9.27
CA GLU A 90 5.02 3.01 -10.20
C GLU A 90 4.67 2.63 -11.66
N GLN A 91 4.82 1.35 -12.04
CA GLN A 91 4.48 0.87 -13.38
C GLN A 91 3.00 1.06 -13.73
N CYS A 92 2.10 1.03 -12.74
CA CYS A 92 0.68 1.29 -12.93
C CYS A 92 0.41 2.77 -13.25
N GLY A 93 1.27 3.69 -12.81
CA GLY A 93 1.15 5.13 -13.05
C GLY A 93 0.57 5.93 -11.88
N PHE A 94 0.69 5.43 -10.64
CA PHE A 94 0.41 6.25 -9.46
C PHE A 94 1.39 7.43 -9.39
N ASP A 95 0.90 8.61 -9.06
CA ASP A 95 1.72 9.83 -9.01
C ASP A 95 2.66 9.85 -7.81
N PHE A 96 2.26 9.18 -6.72
CA PHE A 96 3.12 8.97 -5.55
C PHE A 96 2.69 7.75 -4.72
N VAL A 97 3.64 7.20 -3.99
CA VAL A 97 3.42 6.12 -3.01
C VAL A 97 3.78 6.63 -1.63
N GLU A 98 2.82 6.62 -0.71
CA GLU A 98 3.04 6.89 0.71
C GLU A 98 3.23 5.58 1.47
N LEU A 99 4.40 5.41 2.08
CA LEU A 99 4.72 4.25 2.89
C LEU A 99 4.22 4.43 4.32
N SER A 100 3.49 3.44 4.84
CA SER A 100 3.09 3.33 6.24
C SER A 100 3.60 2.01 6.84
N GLY A 101 3.81 1.96 8.16
CA GLY A 101 4.15 0.75 8.89
C GLY A 101 3.05 0.40 9.90
N GLY A 102 2.86 -0.88 10.18
CA GLY A 102 1.98 -1.37 11.25
C GLY A 102 0.54 -1.67 10.82
N ASN A 103 -0.02 -2.73 11.43
CA ASN A 103 -1.43 -3.10 11.31
C ASN A 103 -2.17 -2.77 12.61
N PHE A 104 -3.48 -2.50 12.50
CA PHE A 104 -4.40 -2.15 13.60
C PHE A 104 -4.51 -3.18 14.74
N THR A 105 -3.82 -4.32 14.63
CA THR A 105 -3.72 -5.34 15.69
C THR A 105 -2.89 -4.88 16.91
N ARG A 106 -2.27 -3.69 16.88
CA ARG A 106 -1.76 -3.00 18.09
C ARG A 106 -2.40 -1.62 18.22
N LEU A 107 -3.29 -1.47 19.21
CA LEU A 107 -3.83 -0.17 19.62
C LEU A 107 -2.69 0.78 19.99
N ALA A 108 -2.64 1.93 19.33
CA ALA A 108 -1.63 2.99 19.47
C ALA A 108 -1.54 3.65 20.87
N TRP A 109 -2.24 3.12 21.88
CA TRP A 109 -2.26 3.63 23.26
C TRP A 109 -1.50 2.76 24.26
N ALA A 110 -0.82 1.71 23.81
CA ALA A 110 0.09 0.96 24.67
C ALA A 110 1.38 1.75 24.87
N HIS A 111 1.74 2.05 26.13
CA HIS A 111 3.01 2.66 26.49
C HIS A 111 4.18 1.85 25.89
N GLU A 112 4.89 2.42 24.92
CA GLU A 112 5.93 1.69 24.20
C GLU A 112 7.31 1.83 24.86
N ARG A 113 8.00 0.69 24.99
CA ARG A 113 9.42 0.66 25.36
C ARG A 113 10.26 1.27 24.24
N GLU A 114 11.35 1.94 24.59
CA GLU A 114 12.28 2.61 23.67
C GLU A 114 12.81 1.69 22.54
N SER A 115 12.94 0.37 22.82
CA SER A 115 13.28 -0.67 21.84
C SER A 115 12.25 -0.87 20.71
N THR A 116 11.02 -0.40 20.88
CA THR A 116 9.94 -0.49 19.87
C THR A 116 9.92 0.76 18.99
N ARG A 117 10.14 1.95 19.55
CA ARG A 117 10.43 3.18 18.79
C ARG A 117 11.64 3.03 17.87
N ARG A 118 12.69 2.35 18.34
CA ARG A 118 13.89 2.08 17.53
C ARG A 118 13.61 1.15 16.34
N ARG A 119 12.53 0.37 16.40
CA ARG A 119 12.04 -0.45 15.29
C ARG A 119 11.26 0.42 14.31
N GLU A 120 10.40 1.35 14.75
CA GLU A 120 9.64 2.25 13.84
C GLU A 120 10.48 3.09 12.86
N ALA A 121 11.80 3.18 13.03
CA ALA A 121 12.72 3.79 12.06
C ALA A 121 12.84 3.05 10.69
N TYR A 122 12.10 1.96 10.49
CA TYR A 122 12.07 1.17 9.24
C TYR A 122 11.78 1.97 7.97
N PHE A 123 11.08 3.09 8.08
CA PHE A 123 10.81 3.97 6.93
C PHE A 123 12.10 4.41 6.22
N ILE A 124 13.18 4.59 6.97
CA ILE A 124 14.48 5.01 6.42
C ILE A 124 15.14 3.85 5.66
N GLU A 125 15.23 2.66 6.27
CA GLU A 125 15.84 1.48 5.61
C GLU A 125 15.08 1.04 4.36
N LEU A 126 13.75 1.19 4.32
CA LEU A 126 12.98 0.91 3.12
C LEU A 126 13.12 2.03 2.07
N ALA A 127 13.11 3.30 2.49
CA ALA A 127 13.31 4.43 1.58
C ALA A 127 14.68 4.35 0.87
N GLU A 128 15.72 3.84 1.53
CA GLU A 128 17.04 3.60 0.90
C GLU A 128 17.03 2.48 -0.15
N LYS A 129 16.04 1.57 -0.10
CA LYS A 129 15.95 0.39 -0.99
C LYS A 129 15.00 0.59 -2.17
N VAL A 130 14.18 1.64 -2.15
CA VAL A 130 13.28 2.01 -3.23
C VAL A 130 13.91 3.21 -3.96
N PRO A 131 14.30 3.07 -5.23
CA PRO A 131 14.84 4.19 -6.00
C PRO A 131 13.78 5.30 -6.14
N PRO A 132 14.18 6.58 -6.24
CA PRO A 132 13.28 7.71 -6.41
C PRO A 132 12.54 7.70 -7.75
#